data_AF-A0A9E3S623-F1
#
_entry.id   AF-A0A9E3S623-F1
#
_cell.length_a   1.000
_cell.length_b   1.000
_cell.length_c   1.000
_cell.angle_alpha   90.00
_cell.angle_beta   90.00
_cell.angle_gamma   90.00
#
_symmetry.space_group_name_H-M   'P 1'
#
loop_
_entity.id
_entity.type
_entity.pdbx_description
1 polymer ?
#
loop_
_entity_poly.entity_id
_entity_poly.type
_entity_poly.pdbx_seq_one_letter_code
_entity_poly.pdbx_strand_id
1 'polypeptide(L)' 'GECAYQYCGRGGLSWAIPYCAGVLALGWQLRPDLTPAQMHDLLYRSAYVNGDGQQFINPPEFIRLVKEMP' A
#
# COMPACT_ATOMS: atom_id res chain seq x y z
N GLY A 1 -17.19 17.41 20.86
CA GLY A 1 -16.18 16.33 20.83
C GLY A 1 -14.86 16.92 21.22
N GLU A 2 -14.16 16.32 22.18
CA GLU A 2 -12.85 16.78 22.58
C GLU A 2 -11.82 16.41 21.51
N CYS A 3 -11.13 17.42 20.97
CA CYS A 3 -10.12 17.21 19.94
C CYS A 3 -8.83 16.75 20.62
N ALA A 4 -8.58 15.44 20.66
CA ALA A 4 -7.33 14.87 21.15
C ALA A 4 -6.41 14.57 19.96
N TYR A 5 -5.30 15.31 19.86
CA TYR A 5 -4.24 15.01 18.89
C TYR A 5 -3.28 13.99 19.50
N GLN A 6 -3.18 12.81 18.89
CA GLN A 6 -2.26 11.76 19.32
C GLN A 6 -1.31 11.38 18.18
N TYR A 7 -0.02 11.65 18.38
CA TYR A 7 1.06 11.23 17.50
C TYR A 7 1.91 10.18 18.22
N CYS A 8 1.82 8.93 17.78
CA CYS A 8 2.68 7.85 18.29
C CYS A 8 3.78 7.56 17.28
N GLY A 9 5.04 7.86 17.62
CA GLY A 9 6.18 7.67 16.71
C GLY A 9 6.59 6.22 16.47
N ARG A 10 5.95 5.24 17.14
CA ARG A 10 6.14 3.80 16.95
C ARG A 10 4.79 3.10 17.06
N GLY A 11 4.50 2.23 16.11
CA GLY A 11 3.30 1.41 16.04
C GLY A 11 3.62 -0.08 15.97
N GLY A 12 2.64 -0.92 16.30
CA GLY A 12 2.70 -2.37 16.10
C GLY A 12 2.23 -2.78 14.69
N LEU A 13 2.11 -4.08 14.45
CA LEU A 13 1.61 -4.63 13.17
C LEU A 13 0.24 -4.07 12.74
N SER A 14 -0.58 -3.60 13.69
CA SER A 14 -1.85 -2.93 13.41
C SER A 14 -1.71 -1.65 12.59
N TRP A 15 -0.52 -1.06 12.51
CA TRP A 15 -0.23 0.13 11.70
C TRP A 15 0.09 -0.20 10.25
N ALA A 16 0.51 -1.44 9.96
CA ALA A 16 0.71 -1.90 8.59
C ALA A 16 -0.62 -2.04 7.83
N ILE A 17 -1.68 -2.48 8.52
CA ILE A 17 -3.01 -2.66 7.92
C ILE A 17 -3.56 -1.36 7.30
N PRO A 18 -3.69 -0.23 8.03
CA PRO A 18 -4.18 1.02 7.45
C PRO A 18 -3.21 1.61 6.41
N TYR A 19 -1.90 1.38 6.55
CA TYR A 19 -0.93 1.80 5.54
C TYR A 19 -1.15 1.07 4.21
N CYS A 20 -1.22 -0.25 4.22
CA CYS A 20 -1.51 -1.05 3.03
C CYS A 20 -2.87 -0.69 2.42
N ALA A 21 -3.91 -0.54 3.26
CA ALA A 21 -5.23 -0.13 2.80
C ALA A 21 -5.20 1.26 2.12
N GLY A 22 -4.43 2.21 2.66
CA GLY A 22 -4.23 3.53 2.06
C GLY A 22 -3.51 3.46 0.70
N VAL A 23 -2.44 2.68 0.60
CA VAL A 23 -1.71 2.47 -0.67
C VAL A 23 -2.62 1.87 -1.73
N LEU A 24 -3.38 0.83 -1.38
CA LEU A 24 -4.37 0.22 -2.26
C LEU A 24 -5.45 1.22 -2.70
N ALA A 25 -5.96 2.04 -1.78
CA ALA A 25 -6.95 3.07 -2.10
C ALA A 25 -6.42 4.09 -3.12
N LEU A 26 -5.15 4.50 -3.02
CA LEU A 26 -4.50 5.36 -4.03
C LEU A 26 -4.44 4.68 -5.41
N GLY A 27 -4.19 3.37 -5.46
CA GLY A 27 -4.28 2.59 -6.70
C GLY A 27 -5.67 2.63 -7.30
N TRP A 28 -6.71 2.40 -6.50
CA TRP A 28 -8.10 2.40 -6.96
C TRP A 28 -8.59 3.77 -7.41
N GLN A 29 -8.05 4.86 -6.84
CA GLN A 29 -8.32 6.21 -7.33
C GLN A 29 -7.84 6.42 -8.78
N LEU A 30 -6.76 5.75 -9.19
CA LEU A 30 -6.24 5.83 -10.56
C LEU A 30 -6.95 4.86 -11.51
N ARG A 31 -7.30 3.67 -11.02
CA ARG A 31 -7.90 2.58 -11.79
C ARG A 31 -9.05 1.93 -11.02
N PRO A 32 -10.24 2.54 -11.02
CA PRO A 32 -11.41 2.02 -10.29
C PRO A 32 -11.95 0.71 -10.87
N ASP A 33 -11.55 0.37 -12.10
CA ASP A 33 -11.92 -0.84 -12.83
C ASP A 33 -11.17 -2.11 -12.38
N LEU A 34 -10.01 -1.97 -11.72
CA LEU A 34 -9.23 -3.12 -11.29
C LEU A 34 -9.88 -3.85 -10.13
N THR A 35 -9.86 -5.17 -10.20
CA THR A 35 -10.39 -6.05 -9.15
C THR A 35 -9.46 -6.11 -7.93
N PRO A 36 -9.98 -6.52 -6.76
CA PRO A 36 -9.15 -6.72 -5.57
C PRO A 36 -7.99 -7.70 -5.78
N ALA A 37 -8.21 -8.75 -6.58
CA ALA A 37 -7.17 -9.72 -6.90
C ALA A 37 -6.04 -9.10 -7.73
N GLN A 38 -6.37 -8.25 -8.72
CA GLN A 38 -5.37 -7.53 -9.51
C GLN A 38 -4.59 -6.54 -8.64
N MET A 39 -5.27 -5.77 -7.78
CA MET A 39 -4.58 -4.85 -6.87
C MET A 39 -3.64 -5.58 -5.90
N HIS A 40 -4.07 -6.74 -5.39
CA HIS A 40 -3.25 -7.57 -4.53
C HIS A 40 -1.99 -8.07 -5.28
N ASP A 41 -2.14 -8.60 -6.49
CA ASP A 41 -1.00 -9.02 -7.33
C ASP A 41 -0.01 -7.88 -7.56
N LEU A 42 -0.51 -6.70 -7.95
CA LEU A 42 0.31 -5.52 -8.17
C LEU A 42 1.06 -5.08 -6.89
N LEU A 43 0.40 -5.13 -5.74
CA LEU A 43 1.01 -4.76 -4.46
C LEU A 43 2.23 -5.66 -4.15
N TYR A 44 2.11 -6.97 -4.34
CA TYR A 44 3.21 -7.90 -4.14
C TYR A 44 4.30 -7.78 -5.21
N ARG A 45 3.94 -7.59 -6.47
CA ARG A 45 4.90 -7.44 -7.57
C ARG A 45 5.73 -6.16 -7.46
N SER A 46 5.14 -5.11 -6.92
CA SER A 46 5.82 -3.84 -6.70
C SER A 46 6.75 -3.82 -5.48
N ALA A 47 6.63 -4.82 -4.59
CA ALA A 47 7.32 -4.80 -3.32
C ALA A 47 8.85 -4.73 -3.49
N TYR A 48 9.48 -3.87 -2.71
CA TYR A 48 10.94 -3.87 -2.60
C TYR A 48 11.37 -5.08 -1.78
N VAL A 49 12.38 -5.81 -2.27
CA VAL A 49 12.96 -6.96 -1.58
C VAL A 49 14.36 -6.60 -1.11
N ASN A 50 14.62 -6.70 0.19
CA ASN A 50 15.96 -6.46 0.73
C ASN A 50 16.87 -7.69 0.54
N GLY A 51 18.14 -7.57 0.95
CA GLY A 51 19.11 -8.66 0.85
C GLY A 51 18.75 -9.93 1.63
N ASP A 52 17.85 -9.82 2.62
CA ASP A 52 17.36 -10.92 3.45
C ASP A 52 16.04 -11.53 2.91
N GLY A 53 15.56 -11.09 1.74
CA GLY A 53 14.32 -11.58 1.13
C GLY A 53 13.03 -11.03 1.74
N GLN A 54 13.12 -10.04 2.63
CA GLN A 54 11.95 -9.39 3.22
C GLN A 54 11.30 -8.43 2.23
N GLN A 55 9.97 -8.46 2.15
CA GLN A 55 9.19 -7.64 1.26
C GLN A 55 8.68 -6.38 1.96
N PHE A 56 8.89 -5.24 1.33
CA PHE A 56 8.44 -3.93 1.78
C PHE A 56 7.49 -3.34 0.74
N ILE A 57 6.36 -2.82 1.22
CA ILE A 57 5.44 -2.08 0.37
C ILE A 57 6.18 -0.89 -0.25
N ASN A 58 6.07 -0.75 -1.56
CA ASN A 58 6.75 0.28 -2.35
C ASN A 58 5.69 1.09 -3.12
N PRO A 59 5.10 2.13 -2.48
CA PRO A 59 4.02 2.88 -3.11
C PRO A 59 4.37 3.50 -4.47
N PRO A 60 5.56 4.10 -4.69
CA PRO A 60 5.92 4.61 -6.01
C PRO A 60 5.87 3.56 -7.12
N GLU A 61 6.46 2.38 -6.88
CA GLU A 61 6.45 1.28 -7.86
C GLU A 61 5.05 0.69 -8.04
N PHE A 62 4.30 0.56 -6.95
CA PHE A 62 2.90 0.13 -7.01
C PHE A 62 2.07 1.03 -7.93
N ILE A 63 2.16 2.35 -7.73
CA ILE A 63 1.44 3.33 -8.54
C ILE A 63 1.91 3.30 -10.01
N ARG A 64 3.20 3.07 -10.26
CA ARG A 64 3.73 2.90 -11.62
C ARG A 64 3.08 1.70 -12.32
N LEU A 65 3.07 0.53 -11.66
CA LEU A 65 2.48 -0.69 -12.22
C LEU A 65 0.95 -0.56 -12.42
N VAL A 66 0.23 0.08 -11.49
CA VAL A 66 -1.22 0.34 -11.64
C VAL A 66 -1.51 1.18 -12.90
N LYS A 67 -0.69 2.21 -13.17
CA LYS A 67 -0.87 3.07 -14.35
C LYS A 67 -0.58 2.35 -15.66
N GLU A 68 0.38 1.43 -15.66
CA GLU A 68 0.83 0.71 -16.85
C GLU A 68 0.06 -0.59 -17.11
N MET A 69 -0.80 -1.01 -16.18
CA MET A 69 -1.60 -2.21 -16.34
C MET A 69 -2.55 -2.06 -17.55
N PRO A 70 -2.58 -3.02 -18.49
CA PRO A 70 -3.45 -2.95 -19.67
C PRO A 70 -4.94 -2.97 -19.32
#